data_AF-A0A845QM47-F1
#
_entry.id   AF-A0A845QM47-F1
#
_cell.length_a   1.000
_cell.length_b   1.000
_cell.length_c   1.000
_cell.angle_alpha   90.00
_cell.angle_beta   90.00
_cell.angle_gamma   90.00
#
_symmetry.space_group_name_H-M   'P 1'
#
loop_
_entity.id
_entity.type
_entity.pdbx_description
1 polymer ?
#
loop_
_entity_poly.entity_id
_entity_poly.type
_entity_poly.pdbx_seq_one_letter_code
_entity_poly.pdbx_strand_id
1 'polypeptide(L)' 'MYANLLGQKAFYHLTDQDMGDIIGVSRNSYSQKIRSGRFWPKECQAFCKYFNKSFDYLFATDDDSAGSPIYKK' A
#
# COMPACT_ATOMS: atom_id res chain seq x y z
N MET A 1 -4.95 -2.03 -7.74
CA MET A 1 -3.55 -1.90 -7.25
C MET A 1 -3.62 -1.68 -5.73
N TYR A 2 -2.80 -2.39 -4.97
CA TYR A 2 -2.73 -2.36 -3.49
C TYR A 2 -4.06 -2.57 -2.75
N ALA A 3 -4.70 -3.71 -3.00
CA ALA A 3 -5.98 -4.07 -2.38
C ALA A 3 -5.91 -4.01 -0.85
N ASN A 4 -4.81 -4.49 -0.26
CA ASN A 4 -4.63 -4.50 1.19
C ASN A 4 -4.51 -3.09 1.77
N LEU A 5 -3.72 -2.20 1.15
CA LEU A 5 -3.63 -0.80 1.58
C LEU A 5 -4.98 -0.07 1.49
N LEU A 6 -5.74 -0.28 0.41
CA LEU A 6 -7.07 0.31 0.26
C LEU A 6 -8.11 -0.31 1.22
N GLY A 7 -7.96 -1.59 1.56
CA GLY A 7 -8.75 -2.26 2.59
C GLY A 7 -8.51 -1.65 3.97
N GLN A 8 -7.24 -1.37 4.33
CA GLN A 8 -6.91 -0.66 5.57
C GLN A 8 -7.51 0.75 5.58
N LYS A 9 -7.37 1.51 4.48
CA LYS A 9 -8.00 2.83 4.34
C LYS A 9 -9.51 2.77 4.65
N ALA A 10 -10.22 1.80 4.06
CA ALA A 10 -11.66 1.64 4.28
C ALA A 10 -11.99 1.23 5.73
N PHE A 11 -11.23 0.29 6.30
CA PHE A 11 -11.41 -0.18 7.68
C PHE A 11 -11.26 0.93 8.72
N TYR A 12 -10.29 1.83 8.52
CA TYR A 12 -10.07 2.99 9.40
C TYR A 12 -10.90 4.22 9.00
N HIS A 13 -11.79 4.11 8.02
CA HIS A 13 -12.63 5.21 7.50
C HIS A 13 -11.81 6.44 7.05
N LEU A 14 -10.63 6.23 6.48
CA LEU A 14 -9.73 7.29 6.04
C LEU A 14 -10.11 7.83 4.65
N THR A 15 -9.99 9.14 4.48
CA THR A 15 -10.11 9.81 3.19
C THR A 15 -8.79 9.75 2.41
N ASP A 16 -8.81 10.15 1.14
CA ASP A 16 -7.56 10.31 0.37
C ASP A 16 -6.65 11.41 0.94
N GLN A 17 -7.23 12.39 1.63
CA GLN A 17 -6.45 13.45 2.28
C GLN A 17 -5.71 12.88 3.49
N ASP A 18 -6.39 12.14 4.36
CA ASP A 18 -5.77 11.49 5.53
C ASP A 18 -4.64 10.55 5.11
N MET A 19 -4.84 9.78 4.04
CA MET A 19 -3.80 8.91 3.50
C MET A 19 -2.59 9.69 2.98
N GLY A 20 -2.81 10.87 2.39
CA GLY A 20 -1.74 11.78 1.99
C GLY A 20 -0.99 12.33 3.21
N ASP A 21 -1.72 12.72 4.26
CA ASP A 21 -1.15 13.28 5.49
C ASP A 21 -0.26 12.26 6.23
N ILE A 22 -0.64 10.97 6.24
CA ILE A 22 0.18 9.88 6.83
C ILE A 22 1.58 9.81 6.19
N ILE A 23 1.68 10.05 4.88
CA ILE A 23 2.94 9.98 4.12
C ILE A 23 3.55 11.35 3.80
N GLY A 24 2.95 12.44 4.29
CA GLY A 24 3.44 13.80 4.12
C GLY A 24 3.30 14.36 2.69
N VAL A 25 2.24 14.02 1.97
CA VAL A 25 1.97 14.53 0.60
C VAL A 25 0.55 15.07 0.47
N SER A 26 0.32 15.92 -0.53
CA SER A 26 -1.04 16.41 -0.83
C SER A 26 -1.97 15.29 -1.30
N ARG A 27 -3.29 15.45 -1.10
CA ARG A 27 -4.32 14.53 -1.63
C ARG A 27 -4.14 14.21 -3.11
N ASN A 28 -3.80 15.21 -3.93
CA ASN A 28 -3.64 15.02 -5.36
C ASN A 28 -2.40 14.16 -5.66
N SER A 29 -1.29 14.38 -4.95
CA SER A 29 -0.09 13.55 -5.04
C SER A 29 -0.36 12.11 -4.60
N TYR A 30 -1.07 11.91 -3.49
CA TYR A 30 -1.51 10.57 -3.07
C TYR A 30 -2.37 9.89 -4.15
N SER A 31 -3.33 10.60 -4.72
CA SER A 31 -4.21 10.06 -5.78
C SER A 31 -3.41 9.61 -7.02
N GLN A 32 -2.38 10.38 -7.41
CA GLN A 32 -1.49 10.00 -8.52
C GLN A 32 -0.59 8.80 -8.18
N LYS A 33 -0.16 8.68 -6.92
CA LYS A 33 0.63 7.52 -6.44
C LYS A 33 -0.18 6.23 -6.46
N ILE A 34 -1.43 6.26 -6.02
CA ILE A 34 -2.34 5.11 -6.09
C ILE A 34 -2.56 4.65 -7.54
N ARG A 35 -2.70 5.59 -8.48
CA ARG A 35 -2.84 5.27 -9.92
C ARG A 35 -1.57 4.72 -10.54
N SER A 36 -0.41 5.26 -10.16
CA SER A 36 0.87 4.95 -10.80
C SER A 36 1.66 3.81 -10.15
N GLY A 37 1.34 3.44 -8.91
CA GLY A 37 2.11 2.47 -8.14
C GLY A 37 3.39 3.03 -7.50
N ARG A 38 3.71 4.31 -7.71
CA ARG A 38 5.02 4.86 -7.38
C ARG A 38 5.07 5.49 -5.99
N PHE A 39 5.34 4.65 -4.99
CA PHE A 39 5.64 5.07 -3.63
C PHE A 39 7.15 5.11 -3.36
N TRP A 40 7.57 6.07 -2.55
CA TRP A 40 8.94 6.16 -2.07
C TRP A 40 9.11 5.24 -0.86
N PRO A 41 10.31 4.69 -0.61
CA PRO A 41 10.53 3.79 0.52
C PRO A 41 10.10 4.37 1.88
N LYS A 42 10.30 5.68 2.10
CA LYS A 42 9.88 6.38 3.32
C LYS A 42 8.36 6.44 3.49
N GLU A 43 7.62 6.60 2.39
CA GLU A 43 6.15 6.62 2.39
C GLU A 43 5.60 5.24 2.73
N CYS A 44 6.19 4.19 2.16
CA CYS A 44 5.80 2.82 2.48
C CYS A 44 6.07 2.48 3.94
N GLN A 45 7.23 2.90 4.47
CA GLN A 45 7.54 2.74 5.90
C GLN A 45 6.54 3.50 6.79
N ALA A 46 6.10 4.69 6.40
CA ALA A 46 5.10 5.45 7.15
C ALA A 46 3.76 4.71 7.21
N PHE A 47 3.29 4.14 6.08
CA PHE A 47 2.09 3.29 6.10
C PHE A 47 2.26 2.02 6.95
N CYS A 48 3.41 1.35 6.87
CA CYS A 48 3.69 0.17 7.69
C CYS A 48 3.58 0.50 9.19
N LYS A 49 4.16 1.63 9.59
CA LYS A 49 4.10 2.12 10.98
C LYS A 49 2.68 2.48 11.40
N TYR A 50 1.94 3.21 10.55
CA TYR A 50 0.60 3.67 10.85
C TYR A 50 -0.38 2.50 11.01
N PHE A 51 -0.40 1.56 10.07
CA PHE A 51 -1.31 0.41 10.09
C PHE A 51 -0.80 -0.76 10.94
N ASN A 52 0.44 -0.68 11.43
CA ASN A 52 1.13 -1.78 12.10
C ASN A 52 1.07 -3.09 11.28
N LYS A 53 1.40 -2.99 9.99
CA LYS A 53 1.44 -4.11 9.03
C LYS A 53 2.76 -4.13 8.28
N SER A 54 3.15 -5.32 7.80
CA SER A 54 4.36 -5.47 6.98
C SER A 54 4.19 -4.82 5.61
N PHE A 55 5.33 -4.41 5.03
CA PHE A 55 5.38 -3.91 3.65
C PHE A 55 4.81 -4.94 2.68
N ASP A 56 5.26 -6.19 2.83
CA ASP A 56 4.82 -7.35 2.04
C ASP A 56 3.30 -7.46 2.00
N TYR A 57 2.63 -7.39 3.15
CA TYR A 57 1.17 -7.42 3.23
C TYR A 57 0.52 -6.20 2.57
N LEU A 58 0.92 -4.97 2.95
CA LEU A 58 0.23 -3.75 2.49
C LEU A 58 0.35 -3.55 0.98
N PHE A 59 1.51 -3.92 0.42
CA PHE A 59 1.86 -3.69 -0.98
C PHE A 59 1.82 -4.96 -1.84
N ALA A 60 1.34 -6.09 -1.30
CA ALA A 60 1.11 -7.31 -2.06
C ALA A 60 0.29 -7.01 -3.34
N THR A 61 0.80 -7.53 -4.45
CA THR A 61 0.12 -7.53 -5.75
C THR A 61 -0.35 -8.94 -6.06
N ASP A 62 -1.44 -9.10 -6.81
CA ASP A 62 -1.98 -10.42 -7.19
C ASP A 62 -0.95 -11.38 -7.80
N ASP A 63 0.10 -10.87 -8.47
CA ASP A 63 1.22 -11.67 -8.97
C ASP A 63 2.01 -12.43 -7.89
N ASP A 64 1.97 -11.98 -6.63
CA ASP A 64 2.68 -12.62 -5.51
C ASP A 64 1.87 -13.76 -4.86
N SER A 65 0.55 -13.78 -5.09
CA SER A 65 -0.35 -14.85 -4.63
C SER A 65 -0.55 -15.97 -5.66
N ALA A 66 -0.07 -15.80 -6.89
CA ALA A 66 -0.03 -16.86 -7.89
C ALA A 66 1.23 -17.70 -7.67
N GLY A 67 1.09 -18.75 -6.85
CA GLY A 67 2.17 -19.69 -6.56
C GLY A 67 2.93 -20.09 -7.82
N SER A 68 4.25 -19.88 -7.81
CA SER A 68 5.12 -20.67 -8.68
C SER A 68 5.15 -22.08 -8.09
N PRO A 69 4.54 -23.12 -8.71
CA PRO A 69 5.07 -24.45 -8.51
C PRO A 69 6.47 -24.48 -9.14
N ILE A 70 7.21 -25.56 -8.88
CA ILE A 70 8.54 -25.87 -9.44
C ILE A 70 9.65 -25.25 -8.56
N TYR A 71 10.32 -25.99 -7.66
CA TYR A 71 10.90 -27.32 -7.86
C TYR A 71 10.63 -28.28 -6.68
N LYS A 72 9.93 -29.37 -6.96
CA LYS A 72 10.33 -30.69 -6.43
C LYS A 72 11.47 -31.18 -7.32
N LYS A 73 12.68 -31.27 -6.79
CA LYS A 73 13.61 -32.35 -7.14
C LYS A 73 14.62 -32.55 -6.03
#